data_AF-Q69GM3-F1
#
_entry.id   AF-Q69GM3-F1
#
_cell.length_a   1.000
_cell.length_b   1.000
_cell.length_c   1.000
_cell.angle_alpha   90.00
_cell.angle_beta   90.00
_cell.angle_gamma   90.00
#
_symmetry.space_group_name_H-M   'P 1'
#
loop_
_entity.id
_entity.type
_entity.pdbx_description
1 polymer ?
#
loop_
_entity_poly.entity_id
_entity_poly.type
_entity_poly.pdbx_seq_one_letter_code
_entity_poly.pdbx_strand_id
1 'polypeptide(L)'
;MDAIYFFLTIALAVGLTMLFTWFKKNNITLKWNEWVLGILGLLLALFAIQHTYASATYEFEYTSAWIVGVIVLLLAVVPLLFAARSVRRRVDK
;
A
#
# COMPACT_ATOMS: atom_id res chain seq x y z
N MET A 1 -17.62 9.59 -8.58
CA MET A 1 -16.34 8.86 -8.48
C MET A 1 -16.02 8.30 -9.84
N ASP A 2 -14.84 8.57 -10.37
CA ASP A 2 -14.40 7.96 -11.63
C ASP A 2 -14.32 6.44 -11.48
N ALA A 3 -14.51 5.70 -12.58
CA ALA A 3 -14.51 4.24 -12.58
C ALA A 3 -13.23 3.64 -11.97
N ILE A 4 -12.08 4.30 -12.14
CA ILE A 4 -10.81 3.90 -11.54
C ILE A 4 -10.88 3.86 -9.99
N TYR A 5 -11.57 4.85 -9.40
CA TYR A 5 -12.11 4.90 -8.04
C TYR A 5 -12.61 3.56 -7.54
N PHE A 6 -13.62 3.08 -8.26
CA PHE A 6 -14.39 1.89 -7.92
C PHE A 6 -13.56 0.61 -8.06
N PHE A 7 -12.77 0.48 -9.13
CA PHE A 7 -11.94 -0.71 -9.31
C PHE A 7 -10.77 -0.76 -8.32
N LEU A 8 -10.19 0.39 -7.97
CA LEU A 8 -9.10 0.47 -7.00
C LEU A 8 -9.57 0.11 -5.58
N THR A 9 -10.77 0.52 -5.18
CA THR A 9 -11.34 0.11 -3.88
C THR A 9 -11.65 -1.38 -3.82
N ILE A 10 -12.18 -1.96 -4.90
CA ILE A 10 -12.40 -3.42 -5.00
C ILE A 10 -11.07 -4.17 -4.92
N ALA A 11 -10.07 -3.75 -5.69
CA ALA A 11 -8.75 -4.39 -5.69
C ALA A 11 -8.09 -4.33 -4.30
N LEU A 12 -8.20 -3.19 -3.62
CA LEU A 12 -7.70 -3.02 -2.25
C LEU A 12 -8.44 -3.92 -1.26
N ALA A 13 -9.77 -3.99 -1.34
CA ALA A 13 -10.58 -4.84 -0.48
C ALA A 13 -10.22 -6.32 -0.67
N VAL A 14 -10.17 -6.80 -1.92
CA VAL A 14 -9.79 -8.18 -2.24
C VAL A 14 -8.37 -8.48 -1.74
N GLY A 15 -7.41 -7.60 -2.00
CA GLY A 15 -6.02 -7.76 -1.56
C GLY A 15 -5.89 -7.85 -0.04
N LEU A 16 -6.57 -6.97 0.70
CA LEU A 16 -6.59 -7.00 2.17
C LEU A 16 -7.28 -8.27 2.69
N THR A 17 -8.42 -8.66 2.12
CA THR A 17 -9.10 -9.91 2.51
C THR A 17 -8.20 -11.12 2.30
N MET A 18 -7.48 -11.20 1.17
CA MET A 18 -6.52 -12.28 0.90
C MET A 18 -5.37 -12.26 1.92
N LEU A 19 -4.82 -11.08 2.23
CA LEU A 19 -3.75 -10.92 3.20
C LEU A 19 -4.17 -11.35 4.61
N PHE A 20 -5.35 -10.91 5.09
CA PHE A 20 -5.85 -11.30 6.41
C PHE A 20 -6.26 -12.77 6.48
N THR A 21 -6.80 -13.33 5.39
CA THR A 21 -7.09 -14.77 5.31
C THR A 21 -5.80 -15.58 5.38
N TRP A 22 -4.73 -15.11 4.73
CA TRP A 22 -3.40 -15.72 4.84
C TRP A 22 -2.85 -15.62 6.26
N PHE A 23 -2.93 -14.46 6.93
CA PHE A 23 -2.53 -14.35 8.33
C PHE A 23 -3.29 -15.33 9.23
N LYS A 24 -4.62 -15.41 9.07
CA LYS A 24 -5.47 -16.33 9.82
C LYS A 24 -5.08 -17.79 9.59
N LYS A 25 -4.86 -18.20 8.34
CA LYS A 25 -4.46 -19.58 7.99
C LYS A 25 -3.13 -19.97 8.64
N ASN A 26 -2.22 -19.01 8.82
CA ASN A 26 -0.89 -19.25 9.39
C ASN A 26 -0.79 -18.86 10.88
N ASN A 27 -1.92 -18.58 11.55
CA ASN A 27 -1.95 -18.12 12.95
C ASN A 27 -1.03 -16.91 13.23
N ILE A 28 -0.88 -16.01 12.26
CA ILE A 28 -0.04 -14.82 12.38
C ILE A 28 -0.86 -13.69 12.98
N THR A 29 -0.39 -13.18 14.12
CA THR A 29 -0.92 -11.95 14.73
C THR A 29 0.09 -10.81 14.57
N LEU A 30 -0.36 -9.72 13.95
CA LEU A 30 0.43 -8.51 13.80
C LEU A 30 0.52 -7.74 15.13
N LYS A 31 1.72 -7.24 15.45
CA LYS A 31 1.91 -6.31 16.56
C LYS A 31 1.45 -4.91 16.16
N TRP A 32 1.17 -4.06 17.15
CA TRP A 32 0.74 -2.67 16.94
C TRP A 32 1.65 -1.91 15.97
N ASN A 33 2.97 -1.98 16.14
CA ASN A 33 3.94 -1.30 15.28
C ASN A 33 3.91 -1.79 13.82
N GLU A 34 3.61 -3.07 13.58
CA GLU A 34 3.52 -3.62 12.22
C GLU A 34 2.24 -3.24 11.53
N TRP A 35 1.16 -3.16 12.29
CA TRP A 35 -0.10 -2.57 11.84
C TRP A 35 0.11 -1.13 11.42
N VAL A 36 0.77 -0.31 12.24
CA VAL A 36 1.05 1.10 11.94
C VAL A 36 1.91 1.23 10.69
N LEU A 37 3.02 0.48 10.59
CA LEU A 37 3.89 0.49 9.41
C LEU A 37 3.16 0.00 8.15
N GLY A 38 2.35 -1.06 8.28
CA GLY A 38 1.53 -1.59 7.19
C GLY A 38 0.54 -0.56 6.67
N ILE A 39 -0.23 0.07 7.56
CA ILE A 39 -1.20 1.12 7.20
C ILE A 39 -0.49 2.32 6.60
N LEU A 40 0.60 2.80 7.21
CA LEU A 40 1.37 3.93 6.70
C LEU A 40 1.87 3.68 5.28
N GLY A 41 2.44 2.50 5.04
CA GLY A 41 2.90 2.10 3.72
C GLY A 41 1.77 1.98 2.69
N LEU A 42 0.63 1.41 3.07
CA LEU A 42 -0.55 1.34 2.20
C LEU A 42 -1.11 2.73 1.87
N LEU A 43 -1.18 3.64 2.84
CA LEU A 43 -1.63 5.02 2.60
C LEU A 43 -0.70 5.78 1.66
N LEU A 44 0.62 5.64 1.83
CA LEU A 44 1.60 6.23 0.91
C LEU A 44 1.49 5.65 -0.50
N ALA A 45 1.27 4.33 -0.63
CA ALA A 45 1.07 3.69 -1.93
C ALA A 45 -0.21 4.20 -2.62
N LEU A 46 -1.32 4.30 -1.88
CA LEU A 46 -2.57 4.86 -2.39
C LEU A 46 -2.44 6.33 -2.78
N PHE A 47 -1.72 7.12 -1.97
CA PHE A 47 -1.41 8.51 -2.30
C PHE A 47 -0.58 8.61 -3.58
N ALA A 48 0.44 7.77 -3.76
CA ALA A 48 1.24 7.75 -4.98
C ALA A 48 0.37 7.47 -6.21
N ILE A 49 -0.53 6.48 -6.14
CA ILE A 49 -1.46 6.17 -7.23
C ILE A 49 -2.41 7.34 -7.51
N GLN A 50 -2.98 7.95 -6.47
CA GLN A 50 -3.87 9.10 -6.59
C GLN A 50 -3.14 10.30 -7.22
N HIS A 51 -1.94 10.63 -6.74
CA HIS A 51 -1.13 11.73 -7.24
C HIS A 51 -0.81 11.52 -8.72
N THR A 52 -0.30 10.33 -9.10
CA THR A 52 0.01 10.04 -10.50
C THR A 52 -1.22 10.15 -11.39
N TYR A 53 -2.37 9.61 -10.97
CA TYR A 53 -3.61 9.69 -11.75
C TYR A 53 -4.12 11.14 -11.86
N ALA A 54 -4.16 11.88 -10.75
CA ALA A 54 -4.71 13.22 -10.70
C ALA A 54 -3.85 14.22 -11.50
N SER A 55 -2.53 14.19 -11.30
CA SER A 55 -1.62 15.08 -12.02
C SER A 55 -1.58 14.79 -13.52
N ALA A 56 -1.71 13.52 -13.94
CA ALA A 56 -1.77 13.18 -15.36
C ALA A 56 -3.11 13.56 -16.01
N THR A 57 -4.23 13.38 -15.30
CA THR A 57 -5.58 13.47 -15.89
C THR A 57 -6.19 14.87 -15.79
N TYR A 58 -5.99 15.55 -14.66
CA TYR A 58 -6.62 16.86 -14.40
C TYR A 58 -5.65 18.03 -14.54
N GLU A 59 -4.37 17.82 -14.23
CA GLU A 59 -3.35 18.88 -14.29
C GLU A 59 -2.53 18.81 -15.59
N PHE A 60 -2.59 17.70 -16.33
CA PHE A 60 -1.80 17.41 -17.53
C PHE A 60 -0.27 17.52 -17.29
N GLU A 61 0.17 17.33 -16.05
CA GLU A 61 1.57 17.39 -15.63
C GLU A 61 2.18 15.99 -15.54
N TYR A 62 2.51 15.42 -16.69
CA TYR A 62 3.06 14.05 -16.77
C TYR A 62 4.41 13.89 -16.04
N THR A 63 5.27 14.90 -16.09
CA THR A 63 6.58 14.86 -15.42
C THR A 63 6.42 14.76 -13.90
N SER A 64 5.55 15.58 -13.31
CA SER A 64 5.24 15.54 -11.87
C SER A 64 4.57 14.22 -11.49
N ALA A 65 3.59 13.78 -12.28
CA ALA A 65 2.87 12.53 -12.08
C ALA A 65 3.81 11.32 -11.94
N TRP A 66 4.84 11.22 -12.78
CA TRP A 66 5.81 10.13 -12.74
C TRP A 66 6.86 10.31 -11.65
N ILE A 67 7.51 11.48 -11.56
CA ILE A 67 8.63 11.67 -10.63
C ILE A 67 8.14 11.56 -9.19
N VAL A 68 7.10 12.33 -8.82
CA VAL A 68 6.57 12.32 -7.45
C VAL A 68 5.89 10.99 -7.17
N GLY A 69 5.15 10.44 -8.13
CA GLY A 69 4.52 9.13 -8.01
C GLY A 69 5.52 8.02 -7.66
N VAL A 70 6.61 7.92 -8.43
CA VAL A 70 7.67 6.91 -8.19
C VAL A 70 8.37 7.16 -6.86
N ILE A 71 8.73 8.40 -6.53
CA ILE A 71 9.40 8.73 -5.26
C ILE A 71 8.51 8.32 -4.07
N VAL A 72 7.23 8.69 -4.09
CA VAL A 72 6.32 8.38 -2.97
C VAL A 72 6.03 6.88 -2.93
N LEU A 73 5.94 6.20 -4.07
CA LEU A 73 5.80 4.75 -4.11
C LEU A 73 7.03 4.04 -3.50
N LEU A 74 8.25 4.52 -3.77
CA LEU A 74 9.46 4.01 -3.13
C LEU A 74 9.45 4.25 -1.61
N LEU A 75 8.99 5.42 -1.16
CA LEU A 75 8.81 5.72 0.26
C LEU A 75 7.74 4.82 0.90
N ALA A 76 6.69 4.46 0.18
CA ALA A 76 5.66 3.52 0.63
C ALA A 76 6.22 2.10 0.87
N VAL A 77 7.16 1.66 0.03
CA VAL A 77 7.79 0.34 0.13
C VAL A 77 8.59 0.18 1.43
N VAL A 78 9.24 1.23 1.91
CA VAL A 78 10.08 1.17 3.12
C VAL A 78 9.32 0.64 4.36
N PRO A 79 8.24 1.28 4.85
CA PRO A 79 7.50 0.79 6.02
C PRO A 79 6.86 -0.58 5.78
N LEU A 80 6.41 -0.88 4.56
CA LEU A 80 5.89 -2.22 4.21
C LEU A 80 6.96 -3.31 4.35
N LEU A 81 8.18 -3.06 3.89
CA LEU A 81 9.30 -3.99 4.04
C LEU A 81 9.69 -4.16 5.50
N PHE A 82 9.70 -3.08 6.30
CA PHE A 82 9.97 -3.16 7.73
C PHE A 82 8.90 -3.97 8.47
N ALA A 83 7.62 -3.74 8.16
CA ALA A 83 6.51 -4.53 8.71
C ALA A 83 6.68 -6.01 8.34
N ALA A 84 6.85 -6.33 7.05
CA ALA A 84 7.01 -7.70 6.58
C ALA A 84 8.22 -8.41 7.20
N ARG A 85 9.37 -7.72 7.30
CA ARG A 85 10.58 -8.26 7.93
C ARG A 85 10.38 -8.50 9.43
N SER A 86 9.68 -7.60 10.12
CA SER A 86 9.35 -7.76 11.54
C SER A 86 8.45 -8.98 11.78
N VAL A 87 7.47 -9.22 10.91
CA VAL A 87 6.58 -10.39 10.99
C VAL A 87 7.37 -11.67 10.76
N ARG A 88 8.12 -11.76 9.66
CA ARG A 88 8.92 -12.95 9.30
C ARG A 88 9.86 -13.36 10.42
N ARG A 89 10.61 -12.41 10.98
CA ARG A 89 11.54 -12.64 12.10
C ARG A 89 10.89 -13.16 13.38
N ARG A 90 9.57 -13.05 13.52
CA ARG A 90 8.85 -13.61 14.67
C ARG A 90 8.18 -14.94 14.37
N VAL A 91 7.70 -15.12 13.15
CA VAL A 91 7.01 -16.34 12.73
C VAL A 91 8.01 -17.46 12.44
N ASP A 92 9.19 -17.11 11.89
CA ASP A 92 10.25 -18.07 11.57
C ASP A 92 11.14 -18.42 12.78
N LYS A 93 10.75 -18.02 14.00
CA LYS A 93 11.42 -18.39 15.25
C LYS A 93 10.68 -19.53 15.92
#